data_AF-A0A3A6N6E2-F1
#
_entry.id   AF-A0A3A6N6E2-F1
#
_cell.length_a   1.000
_cell.length_b   1.000
_cell.length_c   1.000
_cell.angle_alpha   90.00
_cell.angle_beta   90.00
_cell.angle_gamma   90.00
#
_symmetry.space_group_name_H-M   'P 1'
#
loop_
_entity.id
_entity.type
_entity.pdbx_description
1 polymer ?
#
loop_
_entity_poly.entity_id
_entity_poly.type
_entity_poly.pdbx_seq_one_letter_code
_entity_poly.pdbx_strand_id
1 'polypeptide(L)' 'MKRQYKEAIESSIPYVGSFGAFLISAEAWNKLAVLAFPHVATLDELLRRCAAGEKLTEEEIKKALG' A
#
# COMPACT_ATOMS: atom_id res chain seq x y z
N MET A 1 12.16 18.50 -7.47
CA MET A 1 11.85 17.35 -6.60
C MET A 1 11.99 17.80 -5.14
N LYS A 2 10.99 17.57 -4.27
CA LYS A 2 11.13 17.93 -2.85
C LYS A 2 12.31 17.13 -2.25
N ARG A 3 13.13 17.78 -1.42
CA ARG A 3 14.37 17.22 -0.84
C ARG A 3 14.18 15.82 -0.21
N GLN A 4 13.06 15.61 0.47
CA GLN A 4 12.69 14.34 1.11
C GLN A 4 12.59 13.16 0.12
N TYR A 5 12.11 13.39 -1.11
CA TYR A 5 12.03 12.32 -2.11
C TYR A 5 13.40 11.90 -2.62
N LYS A 6 14.32 12.87 -2.75
CA LYS A 6 15.69 12.60 -3.18
C LYS A 6 16.42 11.76 -2.14
N GLU A 7 16.31 12.11 -0.87
CA GLU A 7 16.89 11.35 0.25
C GLU A 7 16.34 9.92 0.32
N ALA A 8 15.02 9.73 0.16
CA ALA A 8 14.40 8.40 0.13
C ALA A 8 14.92 7.53 -1.04
N ILE A 9 15.03 8.11 -2.25
CA ILE A 9 15.57 7.40 -3.42
C ILE A 9 17.03 7.03 -3.19
N GLU A 10 17.86 7.98 -2.77
CA GLU A 10 19.31 7.79 -2.58
C GLU A 10 19.59 6.74 -1.50
N SER A 11 18.84 6.73 -0.40
CA SER A 11 18.95 5.70 0.65
C SER A 11 18.57 4.29 0.17
N SER A 12 17.76 4.19 -0.89
CA SER A 12 17.28 2.91 -1.42
C SER A 12 18.22 2.28 -2.46
N ILE A 13 19.11 3.07 -3.09
CA ILE A 13 20.02 2.62 -4.17
C ILE A 13 20.89 1.41 -3.75
N PRO A 14 21.51 1.38 -2.55
CA PRO A 14 22.32 0.23 -2.14
C PRO A 14 21.52 -1.08 -2.07
N TYR A 15 20.25 -1.00 -1.66
CA TYR A 15 19.35 -2.14 -1.59
C TYR A 15 18.95 -2.64 -2.99
N VAL A 16 18.62 -1.72 -3.91
CA VAL A 16 18.33 -2.05 -5.31
C VAL A 16 19.48 -2.84 -5.94
N GLY A 17 20.71 -2.32 -5.82
CA GLY A 17 21.89 -2.96 -6.40
C GLY A 17 22.23 -4.32 -5.79
N SER A 18 22.07 -4.47 -4.47
CA SER A 18 22.45 -5.71 -3.76
C SER A 18 21.48 -6.87 -3.97
N PHE A 19 20.20 -6.58 -4.25
CA PHE A 19 19.14 -7.59 -4.32
C PHE A 19 18.49 -7.70 -5.70
N GLY A 20 18.98 -6.96 -6.71
CA GLY A 20 18.32 -6.89 -8.02
C GLY A 20 16.89 -6.36 -7.92
N ALA A 21 16.59 -5.56 -6.90
CA ALA A 21 15.26 -4.99 -6.69
C ALA A 21 15.02 -3.82 -7.64
N PHE A 22 13.76 -3.41 -7.79
CA PHE A 22 13.37 -2.29 -8.64
C PHE A 22 12.57 -1.27 -7.84
N LEU A 23 12.83 0.02 -8.06
CA LEU A 23 12.08 1.12 -7.47
C LEU A 23 10.86 1.43 -8.33
N ILE A 24 9.68 1.47 -7.72
CA ILE A 24 8.43 1.88 -8.36
C ILE A 24 7.76 2.96 -7.53
N SER A 25 6.85 3.71 -8.15
CA SER A 25 6.02 4.66 -7.42
C SER A 25 5.10 3.91 -6.44
N ALA A 26 4.75 4.55 -5.32
CA ALA A 26 3.77 4.01 -4.39
C ALA A 26 2.42 3.71 -5.08
N GLU A 27 2.04 4.52 -6.07
CA GLU A 27 0.84 4.29 -6.88
C GLU A 27 0.94 2.97 -7.69
N ALA A 28 2.10 2.72 -8.33
CA ALA A 28 2.31 1.48 -9.07
C ALA A 28 2.35 0.26 -8.15
N TRP A 29 2.97 0.38 -6.96
CA TRP A 29 2.93 -0.67 -5.94
C TRP A 29 1.49 -0.99 -5.52
N ASN A 30 0.68 0.02 -5.23
CA ASN A 30 -0.71 -0.18 -4.85
C ASN A 30 -1.50 -0.89 -5.96
N LYS A 31 -1.34 -0.48 -7.23
CA LYS A 31 -1.98 -1.17 -8.36
C LYS A 31 -1.56 -2.65 -8.45
N LEU A 32 -0.27 -2.93 -8.27
CA LEU A 32 0.26 -4.30 -8.31
C LEU A 32 -0.26 -5.14 -7.13
N ALA A 33 -0.30 -4.55 -5.93
CA ALA A 33 -0.81 -5.19 -4.72
C ALA A 33 -2.29 -5.56 -4.87
N VAL A 34 -3.11 -4.69 -5.47
CA VAL A 34 -4.53 -4.97 -5.75
C VAL A 34 -4.69 -6.10 -6.77
N LEU A 35 -3.85 -6.16 -7.81
CA LEU A 35 -3.89 -7.23 -8.80
C LEU A 35 -3.48 -8.60 -8.20
N ALA A 36 -2.44 -8.62 -7.37
CA ALA A 36 -1.96 -9.84 -6.74
C ALA A 36 -2.85 -10.30 -5.58
N PHE A 37 -3.44 -9.35 -4.85
CA PHE A 37 -4.28 -9.60 -3.69
C PHE A 37 -5.55 -8.73 -3.79
N PRO A 38 -6.61 -9.22 -4.45
CA PRO A 38 -7.83 -8.43 -4.71
C PRO A 38 -8.47 -7.85 -3.45
N HIS A 39 -8.35 -8.55 -2.32
CA HIS A 39 -8.89 -8.13 -1.03
C HIS A 39 -8.12 -6.98 -0.37
N VAL A 40 -6.92 -6.63 -0.84
CA VAL A 40 -6.12 -5.51 -0.30
C VAL A 40 -6.81 -4.18 -0.54
N ALA A 41 -7.46 -3.98 -1.69
CA ALA A 41 -8.25 -2.79 -1.96
C ALA A 41 -9.40 -2.64 -0.95
N THR A 42 -10.09 -3.76 -0.69
CA THR A 42 -11.19 -3.79 0.26
C THR A 42 -10.71 -3.54 1.69
N LEU A 43 -9.59 -4.15 2.08
CA LEU A 43 -9.00 -3.93 3.39
C LEU A 43 -8.56 -2.47 3.59
N ASP A 44 -7.91 -1.85 2.60
CA ASP A 44 -7.49 -0.45 2.64
C ASP A 44 -8.70 0.48 2.81
N GLU A 45 -9.82 0.20 2.14
CA GLU A 45 -11.06 0.95 2.30
C GLU A 45 -11.66 0.79 3.71
N LEU A 46 -11.69 -0.42 4.27
CA LEU A 46 -12.14 -0.65 5.65
C LEU A 46 -11.26 0.10 6.65
N LEU A 47 -9.94 0.09 6.45
CA LEU A 47 -8.98 0.82 7.30
C LEU A 47 -9.20 2.33 7.22
N ARG A 48 -9.47 2.89 6.03
CA ARG A 48 -9.79 4.31 5.86
C ARG A 48 -11.09 4.71 6.56
N ARG A 49 -12.14 3.88 6.49
CA ARG A 49 -13.40 4.08 7.22
C ARG A 49 -13.19 4.08 8.73
N CYS A 50 -12.43 3.12 9.26
CA CYS A 50 -12.04 3.08 10.67
C CYS A 50 -11.25 4.33 11.10
N ALA A 51 -10.30 4.78 10.27
CA ALA A 51 -9.51 5.98 10.55
C ALA A 51 -10.36 7.26 10.56
N ALA A 52 -11.46 7.29 9.79
CA ALA A 52 -12.46 8.36 9.82
C ALA A 52 -13.39 8.31 11.05
N GLY A 53 -13.23 7.32 11.93
CA GLY A 53 -14.02 7.15 13.15
C GLY A 53 -15.30 6.33 12.95
N GLU A 54 -15.49 5.70 11.80
CA GLU A 54 -16.62 4.82 11.53
C GLU A 54 -16.45 3.49 12.27
N LYS A 55 -17.51 3.02 12.95
CA LYS A 55 -17.51 1.71 13.61
C LYS A 55 -18.03 0.65 12.64
N LEU A 56 -17.12 -0.21 12.18
CA LEU A 56 -17.46 -1.35 11.34
C LEU A 56 -17.96 -2.52 12.20
N THR A 57 -19.02 -3.17 11.74
CA THR A 57 -19.52 -4.41 12.33
C THR A 57 -18.76 -5.63 11.78
N GLU A 58 -18.78 -6.73 12.53
CA GLU A 58 -18.17 -7.99 12.10
C GLU A 58 -18.78 -8.52 10.78
N GLU A 59 -20.10 -8.34 10.59
CA GLU A 59 -20.82 -8.74 9.38
C GLU A 59 -20.38 -7.94 8.15
N GLU A 60 -20.15 -6.63 8.30
CA GLU A 60 -19.63 -5.78 7.22
C GLU A 60 -18.23 -6.20 6.80
N ILE A 61 -17.36 -6.52 7.76
CA ILE A 61 -15.98 -6.97 7.49
C ILE A 61 -16.00 -8.31 6.76
N LYS A 62 -16.78 -9.29 7.25
CA LYS A 62 -16.91 -10.61 6.62
C LYS A 62 -17.45 -10.50 5.20
N LYS A 63 -18.52 -9.71 4.99
CA LYS A 63 -19.11 -9.51 3.67
C LYS A 63 -18.13 -8.86 2.67
N ALA A 64 -17.29 -7.95 3.15
CA ALA A 64 -16.33 -7.23 2.32
C ALA A 64 -15.12 -8.09 1.94
N LEU A 65 -14.66 -8.98 2.83
CA LEU A 65 -13.47 -9.80 2.63
C LEU A 65 -13.76 -11.19 2.05
N GLY A 66 -15.00 -11.69 2.12
CA GLY A 66 -15.39 -13.01 1.62
C GLY A 66 -15.39 -14.06 2.71
#